data_AF-A0A957UW81-F1
#
_entry.id   AF-A0A957UW81-F1
#
_cell.length_a   1.000
_cell.length_b   1.000
_cell.length_c   1.000
_cell.angle_alpha   90.00
_cell.angle_beta   90.00
_cell.angle_gamma   90.00
#
_symmetry.space_group_name_H-M   'P 1'
#
loop_
_entity.id
_entity.type
_entity.pdbx_description
1 polymer ?
#
loop_
_entity_poly.entity_id
_entity_poly.type
_entity_poly.pdbx_seq_one_letter_code
_entity_poly.pdbx_strand_id
1 'polypeptide(L)'
;MGRKVNPIGFRLGIIKEHKSRWFAAGKQYTEQLDEDRNIRAMVFDALNKDDRPSRDSRQNSKNKAGISNIEIERQPNQVHVIIDTA
;
A
#
# COMPACT_ATOMS: atom_id res chain seq x y z
N MET A 1 2.02 23.65 -25.13
CA MET A 1 2.54 23.01 -23.90
C MET A 1 1.42 22.20 -23.26
N GLY A 2 1.46 20.87 -23.35
CA GLY A 2 0.34 20.00 -22.98
C GLY A 2 0.51 19.32 -21.62
N ARG A 3 -0.58 19.23 -20.84
CA ARG A 3 -0.63 18.46 -19.60
C ARG A 3 -0.63 16.96 -19.92
N LYS A 4 0.33 16.20 -19.36
CA LYS A 4 0.41 14.74 -19.52
C LYS A 4 -0.46 14.04 -18.47
N VAL A 5 -1.12 12.95 -18.87
CA VAL A 5 -1.95 12.11 -18.00
C VAL A 5 -1.06 11.12 -17.23
N ASN A 6 -1.46 10.75 -16.01
CA ASN A 6 -0.75 9.72 -15.25
C ASN A 6 -0.83 8.36 -16.00
N PRO A 7 0.31 7.73 -16.32
CA PRO A 7 0.37 6.51 -17.10
C PRO A 7 -0.31 5.30 -16.44
N ILE A 8 -0.39 5.27 -15.10
CA ILE A 8 -1.03 4.17 -14.35
C ILE A 8 -2.55 4.29 -14.52
N GLY A 9 -3.10 5.47 -14.25
CA GLY A 9 -4.53 5.74 -14.42
C GLY A 9 -4.98 5.56 -15.87
N PHE A 10 -4.16 5.97 -16.83
CA PHE A 10 -4.44 5.80 -18.25
C PHE A 10 -4.56 4.31 -18.69
N ARG A 11 -3.95 3.38 -17.95
CA ARG A 11 -3.88 1.96 -18.30
C ARG A 11 -4.68 1.05 -17.36
N LEU A 12 -5.35 1.64 -16.37
CA LEU A 12 -6.14 0.94 -15.38
C LEU A 12 -7.34 0.26 -16.06
N GLY A 13 -7.54 -1.03 -15.79
CA GLY A 13 -8.61 -1.84 -16.40
C GLY A 13 -8.29 -2.40 -17.79
N ILE A 14 -7.12 -2.07 -18.38
CA ILE A 14 -6.65 -2.66 -19.65
C ILE A 14 -5.45 -3.57 -19.42
N ILE A 15 -4.33 -3.00 -18.97
CA ILE A 15 -3.10 -3.75 -18.70
C ILE A 15 -2.63 -3.61 -17.24
N LYS A 16 -3.24 -2.71 -16.47
CA LYS A 16 -2.97 -2.54 -15.04
C LYS A 16 -4.23 -2.82 -14.23
N GLU A 17 -4.09 -3.64 -13.20
CA GLU A 17 -5.16 -3.96 -12.26
C GLU A 17 -5.26 -2.93 -11.12
N HIS A 18 -6.36 -2.98 -10.39
CA HIS A 18 -6.57 -2.17 -9.19
C HIS A 18 -5.77 -2.76 -8.01
N LYS A 19 -5.13 -1.88 -7.24
CA LYS A 19 -4.40 -2.28 -6.01
C LYS A 19 -5.32 -2.62 -4.83
N SER A 20 -6.59 -2.22 -4.88
CA SER A 20 -7.63 -2.64 -3.94
C SER A 20 -8.70 -3.37 -4.73
N ARG A 21 -8.97 -4.63 -4.37
CA ARG A 21 -9.95 -5.50 -5.04
C ARG A 21 -11.04 -5.86 -4.04
N TRP A 22 -12.11 -5.08 -4.06
CA TRP A 22 -13.30 -5.31 -3.24
C TRP A 22 -14.48 -4.51 -3.78
N PHE A 23 -15.67 -4.80 -3.29
CA PHE A 23 -16.90 -4.10 -3.65
C PHE A 23 -17.67 -3.69 -2.39
N ALA A 24 -18.19 -2.46 -2.38
CA ALA A 24 -19.09 -1.97 -1.35
C ALA A 24 -20.10 -0.98 -1.96
N ALA A 25 -21.28 -0.90 -1.36
CA ALA A 25 -22.36 -0.03 -1.84
C ALA A 25 -22.59 1.15 -0.89
N GLY A 26 -22.85 2.33 -1.46
CA GLY A 26 -23.25 3.52 -0.70
C GLY A 26 -22.19 3.96 0.32
N LYS A 27 -22.62 4.17 1.58
CA LYS A 27 -21.76 4.68 2.66
C LYS A 27 -20.60 3.76 3.01
N GLN A 28 -20.79 2.45 2.85
CA GLN A 28 -19.76 1.45 3.15
C GLN A 28 -18.52 1.61 2.28
N TYR A 29 -18.66 2.16 1.06
CA TYR A 29 -17.50 2.42 0.19
C TYR A 29 -16.56 3.45 0.82
N THR A 30 -17.09 4.53 1.37
CA THR A 30 -16.28 5.58 1.99
C THR A 30 -15.57 5.07 3.24
N GLU A 31 -16.29 4.32 4.08
CA GLU A 31 -15.74 3.71 5.29
C GLU A 31 -14.59 2.74 4.97
N GLN A 32 -14.80 1.82 4.03
CA GLN A 32 -13.77 0.86 3.62
C GLN A 32 -12.57 1.52 2.92
N LEU A 33 -12.80 2.60 2.17
CA LEU A 33 -11.72 3.37 1.54
C LEU A 33 -10.83 4.05 2.59
N ASP A 34 -11.43 4.60 3.64
CA ASP A 34 -10.68 5.25 4.73
C ASP A 34 -9.92 4.22 5.57
N GLU A 35 -10.52 3.07 5.85
CA GLU A 35 -9.82 1.94 6.45
C GLU A 35 -8.62 1.48 5.61
N ASP A 36 -8.79 1.35 4.29
CA ASP A 36 -7.71 0.96 3.37
C ASP A 36 -6.55 1.97 3.35
N ARG A 37 -6.81 3.26 3.57
CA ARG A 37 -5.75 4.28 3.74
C ARG A 37 -4.99 4.06 5.03
N ASN A 38 -5.71 3.80 6.12
CA ASN A 38 -5.12 3.57 7.44
C ASN A 38 -4.28 2.30 7.45
N ILE A 39 -4.77 1.20 6.87
CA ILE A 39 -4.02 -0.07 6.77
C ILE A 39 -2.71 0.15 6.02
N ARG A 40 -2.72 0.85 4.88
CA ARG A 40 -1.48 1.15 4.14
C ARG A 40 -0.50 1.97 4.95
N ALA A 41 -0.97 3.02 5.62
CA ALA A 41 -0.13 3.85 6.48
C ALA A 41 0.49 3.03 7.61
N MET A 42 -0.30 2.17 8.27
CA MET A 42 0.18 1.28 9.34
C MET A 42 1.25 0.32 8.84
N VAL A 43 1.05 -0.30 7.67
CA VAL A 43 2.04 -1.23 7.07
C VAL A 43 3.35 -0.50 6.76
N PHE A 44 3.29 0.67 6.14
CA PHE A 44 4.48 1.47 5.86
C PHE A 44 5.19 1.90 7.14
N ASP A 45 4.46 2.32 8.17
CA ASP A 45 5.05 2.76 9.42
C ASP A 45 5.69 1.59 10.18
N ALA A 46 5.02 0.44 10.25
CA ALA A 46 5.51 -0.74 10.95
C ALA A 46 6.82 -1.27 10.33
N LEU A 47 6.88 -1.35 9.00
CA LEU A 47 8.03 -1.93 8.29
C LEU A 47 9.20 -0.96 8.08
N ASN A 48 8.97 0.35 8.24
CA ASN A 48 10.03 1.36 8.20
C ASN A 48 10.62 1.67 9.59
N LYS A 49 9.94 1.27 10.67
CA LYS A 49 10.43 1.36 12.05
C LYS A 49 11.22 0.10 12.39
N ASP A 50 12.43 0.01 11.86
CA ASP A 50 13.41 -0.95 12.39
C ASP A 50 13.96 -0.38 13.71
N ASP A 51 13.38 -0.80 14.84
CA ASP A 51 13.81 -0.42 16.19
C ASP A 51 15.04 -1.20 16.68
N ARG A 52 15.73 -1.94 15.79
CA ARG A 52 16.96 -2.65 16.17
C ARG A 52 18.04 -1.62 16.50
N PRO A 53 18.59 -1.61 17.72
CA PRO A 53 19.70 -0.72 18.03
C PRO A 53 20.89 -1.15 17.17
N SER A 54 21.31 -0.30 16.23
CA SER A 54 22.56 -0.48 15.50
C SER A 54 23.67 -0.56 16.54
N ARG A 55 24.22 -1.75 16.78
CA ARG A 55 25.35 -1.93 17.70
C ARG A 55 26.54 -1.05 17.34
N ASP A 56 26.65 -0.68 16.06
CA ASP A 56 27.63 0.28 15.56
C ASP A 56 26.98 1.63 15.23
N SER A 57 27.34 2.67 15.96
CA SER A 57 26.95 4.07 15.71
C SER A 57 27.44 4.64 14.37
N ARG A 58 28.24 3.88 13.62
CA ARG A 58 28.86 4.27 12.35
C ARG A 58 28.09 3.77 11.11
N GLN A 59 27.17 2.82 11.28
CA GLN A 59 26.31 2.36 10.19
C GLN A 59 24.91 2.92 10.39
N ASN A 60 24.69 4.10 9.80
CA ASN A 60 23.37 4.69 9.64
C ASN A 60 22.55 3.94 8.56
N SER A 61 22.57 2.61 8.59
CA SER A 61 21.84 1.76 7.66
C SER A 61 20.48 1.43 8.27
N LYS A 62 19.58 2.43 8.26
CA LYS A 62 18.14 2.14 8.36
C LYS A 62 17.78 1.24 7.19
N ASN A 63 17.80 -0.07 7.39
CA ASN A 63 17.31 -1.04 6.42
C ASN A 63 15.79 -0.95 6.37
N LYS A 64 15.27 0.14 5.81
CA LYS A 64 13.86 0.28 5.50
C LYS A 64 13.46 -0.89 4.61
N ALA A 65 12.42 -1.63 4.97
CA ALA A 65 11.88 -2.65 4.10
C ALA A 65 11.55 -2.02 2.73
N GLY A 66 12.18 -2.51 1.67
CA GLY A 66 11.98 -2.03 0.30
C GLY A 66 10.63 -2.50 -0.25
N ILE A 67 9.54 -1.95 0.27
CA ILE A 67 8.18 -2.31 -0.14
C ILE A 67 7.93 -1.73 -1.54
N SER A 68 7.64 -2.61 -2.50
CA SER A 68 7.39 -2.25 -3.89
C SER A 68 5.89 -2.04 -4.15
N ASN A 69 5.03 -2.87 -3.55
CA ASN A 69 3.58 -2.80 -3.74
C ASN A 69 2.81 -3.32 -2.52
N ILE A 70 1.58 -2.83 -2.35
CA ILE A 70 0.65 -3.29 -1.32
C ILE A 70 -0.71 -3.46 -1.99
N GLU A 71 -1.18 -4.69 -2.03
CA GLU A 71 -2.48 -5.06 -2.56
C GLU A 71 -3.42 -5.45 -1.43
N ILE A 72 -4.68 -5.01 -1.54
CA ILE A 72 -5.71 -5.26 -0.53
C ILE A 72 -6.88 -5.95 -1.21
N GLU A 73 -7.21 -7.15 -0.77
CA GLU A 73 -8.43 -7.85 -1.15
C GLU A 73 -9.35 -7.97 0.05
N ARG A 74 -10.63 -7.58 -0.10
CA ARG A 74 -11.61 -7.75 0.98
C ARG A 74 -12.62 -8.82 0.63
N GLN A 75 -12.84 -9.70 1.59
CA GLN A 75 -13.96 -10.63 1.64
C GLN A 75 -14.83 -10.26 2.85
N PRO A 76 -16.09 -10.73 2.94
CA PRO A 76 -17.02 -10.27 3.98
C PRO A 76 -16.48 -10.35 5.41
N ASN A 77 -15.66 -11.36 5.72
CA ASN A 77 -15.15 -11.62 7.07
C ASN A 77 -13.62 -11.52 7.17
N GLN A 78 -12.91 -11.24 6.08
CA GLN A 78 -11.45 -11.23 6.08
C GLN A 78 -10.88 -10.20 5.11
N VAL A 79 -9.75 -9.62 5.49
CA VAL A 79 -8.99 -8.69 4.67
C VAL A 79 -7.63 -9.31 4.41
N HIS A 80 -7.34 -9.58 3.14
CA HIS A 80 -6.04 -10.06 2.69
C HIS A 80 -5.19 -8.85 2.30
N VAL A 81 -4.03 -8.73 2.94
CA VAL A 81 -3.03 -7.71 2.61
C VAL A 81 -1.81 -8.41 2.07
N ILE A 82 -1.54 -8.20 0.79
CA ILE A 82 -0.41 -8.79 0.07
C ILE A 82 0.65 -7.70 -0.06
N ILE A 83 1.85 -7.98 0.44
CA ILE A 83 2.97 -7.04 0.45
C ILE A 83 4.05 -7.60 -0.44
N ASP A 84 4.36 -6.86 -1.51
CA ASP A 84 5.48 -7.17 -2.38
C ASP A 84 6.69 -6.37 -1.93
N THR A 85 7.81 -7.06 -1.72
CA THR A 85 9.10 -6.46 -1.37
C THR A 85 10.11 -6.74 -2.48
N ALA A 86 11.09 -5.84 -2.65
CA ALA A 86 12.18 -5.97 -3.61
C ALA A 86 13.23 -7.02 -3.19
#